data_AF-A0A7H8KKI8-F1
#
_entry.id   AF-A0A7H8KKI8-F1
#
_cell.length_a   1.000
_cell.length_b   1.000
_cell.length_c   1.000
_cell.angle_alpha   90.00
_cell.angle_beta   90.00
_cell.angle_gamma   90.00
#
_symmetry.space_group_name_H-M   'P 1'
#
loop_
_entity.id
_entity.type
_entity.pdbx_description
1 polymer ?
#
loop_
_entity_poly.entity_id
_entity_poly.type
_entity_poly.pdbx_seq_one_letter_code
_entity_poly.pdbx_strand_id
1 'polypeptide(L)'
;MDETIWTTVRTARDWLDVTNGTGEAELTCRMLKLTEEAGEVAGAWIGFLGQNPRKGVTHTRADVAAELADVAFTALVAIESLGLDAREVLGGCADKVAGRLGAPVEGEVRPRVD
;
A
#
# COMPACT_ATOMS: atom_id res chain seq x y z
N MET A 1 10.57 14.34 10.69
CA MET A 1 9.91 13.17 10.08
C MET A 1 8.88 13.75 9.12
N ASP A 2 8.75 13.20 7.92
CA ASP A 2 7.86 13.77 6.91
C ASP A 2 6.40 13.63 7.37
N GLU A 3 5.79 14.73 7.80
CA GLU A 3 4.39 14.80 8.26
C GLU A 3 3.40 14.88 7.08
N THR A 4 3.91 15.03 5.85
CA THR A 4 3.08 15.21 4.66
C THR A 4 2.16 14.02 4.47
N ILE A 5 2.68 12.79 4.54
CA ILE A 5 1.88 11.57 4.39
C ILE A 5 0.71 11.55 5.36
N TRP A 6 0.97 11.69 6.67
CA TRP A 6 -0.06 11.59 7.70
C TRP A 6 -1.08 12.72 7.62
N THR A 7 -0.64 13.93 7.28
CA THR A 7 -1.54 15.07 7.07
C THR A 7 -2.42 14.83 5.85
N THR A 8 -1.86 14.39 4.74
CA THR A 8 -2.62 14.09 3.51
C THR A 8 -3.60 12.94 3.71
N VAL A 9 -3.24 11.89 4.45
CA VAL A 9 -4.17 10.79 4.77
C VAL A 9 -5.40 11.32 5.52
N ARG A 10 -5.20 12.13 6.57
CA ARG A 10 -6.33 12.72 7.33
C ARG A 10 -7.16 13.65 6.46
N THR A 11 -6.52 14.51 5.66
CA THR A 11 -7.23 15.39 4.71
C THR A 11 -8.03 14.60 3.68
N ALA A 12 -7.49 13.50 3.15
CA ALA A 12 -8.21 12.63 2.23
C ALA A 12 -9.42 11.97 2.91
N ARG A 13 -9.26 11.48 4.16
CA ARG A 13 -10.36 10.92 4.94
C ARG A 13 -11.45 11.95 5.19
N ASP A 14 -11.10 13.15 5.65
CA ASP A 14 -12.06 14.24 5.91
C ASP A 14 -12.81 14.62 4.62
N TRP A 15 -12.11 14.68 3.49
CA TRP A 15 -12.73 14.96 2.20
C TRP A 15 -13.73 13.88 1.76
N LEU A 16 -13.40 12.59 1.98
CA LEU A 16 -14.29 11.46 1.71
C LEU A 16 -15.51 11.46 2.65
N ASP A 17 -15.32 11.80 3.93
CA ASP A 17 -16.41 11.92 4.90
C ASP A 17 -17.43 12.99 4.46
N VAL A 18 -16.95 14.13 3.97
CA VAL A 18 -17.80 15.21 3.46
C VAL A 18 -18.47 14.84 2.14
N THR A 19 -17.75 14.17 1.24
CA THR A 19 -18.21 13.93 -0.13
C THR A 19 -19.15 12.73 -0.24
N ASN A 20 -18.88 11.67 0.51
CA ASN A 20 -19.59 10.39 0.40
C ASN A 20 -20.38 10.04 1.66
N GLY A 21 -19.91 10.47 2.84
CA GLY A 21 -20.46 10.08 4.14
C GLY A 21 -19.57 9.06 4.87
N THR A 22 -20.04 8.66 6.06
CA THR A 22 -19.29 7.84 7.04
C THR A 22 -20.00 6.54 7.42
N GLY A 23 -21.06 6.16 6.70
CA GLY A 23 -21.81 4.94 6.96
C GLY A 23 -21.04 3.67 6.58
N GLU A 24 -21.58 2.51 6.97
CA GLU A 24 -20.95 1.21 6.67
C GLU A 24 -20.80 0.96 5.16
N ALA A 25 -21.70 1.49 4.34
CA ALA A 25 -21.61 1.39 2.88
C ALA A 25 -20.39 2.17 2.35
N GLU A 26 -20.18 3.40 2.81
CA GLU A 26 -19.04 4.23 2.41
C GLU A 26 -17.72 3.63 2.91
N LEU A 27 -17.70 3.14 4.15
CA LEU A 27 -16.54 2.42 4.69
C LEU A 27 -16.24 1.15 3.89
N THR A 28 -17.27 0.39 3.49
CA THR A 28 -17.12 -0.78 2.61
C THR A 28 -16.46 -0.38 1.28
N CYS A 29 -16.88 0.72 0.66
CA CYS A 29 -16.24 1.23 -0.56
C CYS A 29 -14.76 1.57 -0.34
N ARG A 30 -14.41 2.18 0.80
CA ARG A 30 -13.00 2.48 1.15
C ARG A 30 -12.17 1.20 1.35
N MET A 31 -12.76 0.13 1.87
CA MET A 31 -12.10 -1.18 1.93
C MET A 31 -11.94 -1.81 0.53
N LEU A 32 -12.96 -1.72 -0.31
CA LEU A 32 -12.93 -2.28 -1.66
C LEU A 32 -11.92 -1.58 -2.57
N LYS A 33 -11.66 -0.29 -2.34
CA LYS A 33 -10.62 0.46 -3.07
C LYS A 33 -9.25 -0.21 -2.99
N LEU A 34 -8.91 -0.90 -1.90
CA LEU A 34 -7.65 -1.67 -1.83
C LEU A 34 -7.56 -2.78 -2.89
N THR A 35 -8.69 -3.38 -3.26
CA THR A 35 -8.72 -4.42 -4.31
C THR A 35 -8.49 -3.80 -5.68
N GLU A 36 -9.00 -2.59 -5.91
CA GLU A 36 -8.76 -1.82 -7.13
C GLU A 36 -7.26 -1.51 -7.28
N GLU A 37 -6.64 -0.89 -6.27
CA GLU A 37 -5.21 -0.56 -6.26
C GLU A 37 -4.33 -1.81 -6.42
N ALA A 38 -4.67 -2.91 -5.74
CA ALA A 38 -3.94 -4.18 -5.90
C ALA A 38 -4.07 -4.75 -7.33
N GLY A 39 -5.21 -4.51 -7.97
CA GLY A 39 -5.43 -4.82 -9.38
C GLY A 39 -4.57 -3.96 -10.31
N GLU A 40 -4.39 -2.68 -9.98
CA GLU A 40 -3.52 -1.76 -10.72
C GLU A 40 -2.04 -2.16 -10.60
N VAL A 41 -1.57 -2.55 -9.41
CA VAL A 41 -0.25 -3.16 -9.22
C VAL A 41 -0.06 -4.38 -10.13
N ALA A 42 -1.05 -5.28 -10.17
CA ALA A 42 -1.00 -6.46 -11.02
C ALA A 42 -0.95 -6.08 -12.51
N GLY A 43 -1.74 -5.09 -12.92
CA GLY A 43 -1.75 -4.54 -14.28
C GLY A 43 -0.41 -3.93 -14.68
N ALA A 44 0.16 -3.08 -13.82
CA ALA A 44 1.47 -2.47 -14.03
C ALA A 44 2.58 -3.51 -14.09
N TRP A 45 2.54 -4.54 -13.23
CA TRP A 45 3.54 -5.61 -13.25
C TRP A 45 3.47 -6.46 -14.53
N ILE A 46 2.26 -6.83 -14.96
CA ILE A 46 2.02 -7.52 -16.24
C ILE A 46 2.52 -6.67 -17.41
N GLY A 47 2.25 -5.36 -17.37
CA GLY A 47 2.71 -4.38 -18.34
C GLY A 47 4.23 -4.21 -18.36
N PHE A 48 4.88 -4.25 -17.20
CA PHE A 48 6.33 -4.18 -17.07
C PHE A 48 7.01 -5.43 -17.63
N LEU A 49 6.46 -6.62 -17.34
CA LEU A 49 6.97 -7.87 -17.92
C LEU A 49 6.68 -8.01 -19.42
N GLY A 50 5.75 -7.22 -19.96
CA GLY A 50 5.31 -7.32 -21.35
C GLY A 50 4.57 -8.62 -21.67
N GLN A 51 3.92 -9.23 -20.66
CA GLN A 51 3.28 -10.56 -20.79
C GLN A 51 2.10 -10.59 -21.77
N ASN A 52 1.49 -9.44 -22.08
CA ASN A 52 0.46 -9.36 -23.11
C ASN A 52 1.11 -9.16 -24.50
N PRO A 53 1.13 -10.19 -25.38
CA PRO A 53 1.85 -10.11 -26.66
C PRO A 53 1.31 -9.04 -27.61
N ARG A 54 0.04 -8.63 -27.44
CA ARG A 54 -0.59 -7.56 -28.24
C ARG A 54 -0.12 -6.16 -27.85
N LYS A 55 0.41 -6.00 -26.63
CA LYS A 55 0.75 -4.69 -26.04
C LYS A 55 2.25 -4.51 -25.81
N GLY A 56 3.01 -5.60 -25.66
CA GLY A 56 4.43 -5.53 -25.32
C GLY A 56 4.66 -4.91 -23.94
N VAL A 57 5.85 -4.34 -23.71
CA VAL A 57 6.18 -3.63 -22.46
C VAL A 57 5.50 -2.27 -22.47
N THR A 58 4.62 -2.04 -21.50
CA THR A 58 3.83 -0.80 -21.38
C THR A 58 4.13 0.00 -20.11
N HIS A 59 4.80 -0.61 -19.13
CA HIS A 59 5.10 0.01 -17.85
C HIS A 59 6.57 -0.18 -17.49
N THR A 60 7.03 0.62 -16.55
CA THR A 60 8.36 0.59 -15.95
C THR A 60 8.27 0.07 -14.52
N ARG A 61 9.42 -0.20 -13.90
CA ARG A 61 9.46 -0.49 -12.45
C ARG A 61 9.00 0.69 -11.61
N ALA A 62 9.17 1.92 -12.10
CA ALA A 62 8.73 3.12 -11.40
C ALA A 62 7.21 3.18 -11.36
N ASP A 63 6.54 2.80 -12.45
CA ASP A 63 5.07 2.73 -12.48
C ASP A 63 4.56 1.67 -11.49
N VAL A 64 5.17 0.48 -11.46
CA VAL A 64 4.82 -0.55 -10.46
C VAL A 64 5.02 -0.04 -9.02
N ALA A 65 6.10 0.71 -8.77
CA ALA A 65 6.37 1.29 -7.45
C ALA A 65 5.35 2.37 -7.07
N ALA A 66 4.84 3.14 -8.04
CA ALA A 66 3.77 4.11 -7.84
C ALA A 66 2.48 3.40 -7.41
N GLU A 67 2.05 2.36 -8.13
CA GLU A 67 0.85 1.60 -7.77
C GLU A 67 0.98 0.95 -6.38
N LEU A 68 2.18 0.46 -6.02
CA LEU A 68 2.43 -0.07 -4.67
C LEU A 68 2.32 1.02 -3.60
N ALA A 69 2.72 2.25 -3.91
CA ALA A 69 2.54 3.39 -3.01
C ALA A 69 1.06 3.76 -2.86
N ASP A 70 0.28 3.67 -3.94
CA ASP A 70 -1.17 3.92 -3.90
C ASP A 70 -1.92 2.87 -3.07
N VAL A 71 -1.55 1.60 -3.15
CA VAL A 71 -2.05 0.55 -2.24
C VAL A 71 -1.74 0.91 -0.78
N ALA A 72 -0.49 1.29 -0.48
CA ALA A 72 -0.08 1.64 0.87
C ALA A 72 -0.86 2.86 1.39
N PHE A 73 -0.95 3.93 0.59
CA PHE A 73 -1.65 5.16 0.94
C PHE A 73 -3.15 4.91 1.16
N THR A 74 -3.78 4.13 0.28
CA THR A 74 -5.19 3.73 0.39
C THR A 74 -5.47 2.95 1.68
N ALA A 75 -4.56 2.05 2.08
CA ALA A 75 -4.68 1.33 3.35
C ALA A 75 -4.63 2.29 4.56
N LEU A 76 -3.78 3.33 4.52
CA LEU A 76 -3.73 4.33 5.59
C LEU A 76 -5.03 5.15 5.69
N VAL A 77 -5.59 5.56 4.55
CA VAL A 77 -6.89 6.26 4.52
C VAL A 77 -8.00 5.38 5.06
N ALA A 78 -7.99 4.09 4.70
CA ALA A 78 -8.94 3.11 5.22
C ALA A 78 -8.85 2.96 6.75
N ILE A 79 -7.63 2.95 7.33
CA ILE A 79 -7.43 2.91 8.78
C ILE A 79 -8.01 4.16 9.48
N GLU A 80 -7.70 5.36 8.99
CA GLU A 80 -8.27 6.61 9.53
C GLU A 80 -9.79 6.66 9.39
N SER A 81 -10.34 6.03 8.35
CA SER A 81 -11.78 5.94 8.14
C SER A 81 -12.47 5.05 9.17
N LEU A 82 -11.74 4.12 9.79
CA LEU A 82 -12.23 3.32 10.93
C LEU A 82 -12.13 4.08 12.27
N GLY A 83 -11.66 5.33 12.26
CA GLY A 83 -11.45 6.13 13.47
C GLY A 83 -10.19 5.75 14.25
N LEU A 84 -9.21 5.11 13.60
CA LEU A 84 -7.94 4.73 14.19
C LEU A 84 -6.81 5.60 13.64
N ASP A 85 -5.80 5.91 14.45
CA ASP A 85 -4.62 6.63 13.98
C ASP A 85 -3.77 5.72 13.08
N ALA A 86 -3.65 6.08 11.79
CA ALA A 86 -2.93 5.26 10.83
C ALA A 86 -1.43 5.16 11.11
N ARG A 87 -0.83 6.20 11.71
CA ARG A 87 0.59 6.21 12.08
C ARG A 87 0.86 5.24 13.22
N GLU A 88 0.00 5.24 14.24
CA GLU A 88 0.11 4.30 15.36
C GLU A 88 -0.09 2.85 14.90
N VAL A 89 -1.12 2.61 14.08
CA VAL A 89 -1.42 1.26 13.57
C VAL A 89 -0.30 0.73 12.68
N LEU A 90 0.23 1.55 11.76
CA LEU A 90 1.34 1.15 10.90
C LEU A 90 2.63 0.97 11.71
N GLY A 91 2.92 1.87 12.64
CA GLY A 91 4.07 1.76 13.54
C GLY A 91 4.03 0.46 14.35
N GLY A 92 2.89 0.13 14.96
CA GLY A 92 2.70 -1.12 15.68
C GLY A 92 2.81 -2.37 14.78
N CYS A 93 2.46 -2.27 13.49
CA CYS A 93 2.73 -3.34 12.53
C CYS A 93 4.23 -3.51 12.29
N ALA A 94 4.95 -2.41 12.07
CA ALA A 94 6.40 -2.42 11.87
C ALA A 94 7.14 -2.99 13.09
N ASP A 95 6.77 -2.59 14.31
CA ASP A 95 7.36 -3.09 15.54
C ASP A 95 7.14 -4.60 15.71
N LYS A 96 5.93 -5.09 15.41
CA LYS A 96 5.63 -6.53 15.42
C LYS A 96 6.50 -7.30 14.42
N VAL A 97 6.75 -6.75 13.24
CA VAL A 97 7.63 -7.38 12.23
C VAL A 97 9.08 -7.32 12.68
N ALA A 98 9.55 -6.18 13.20
CA ALA A 98 10.90 -6.01 13.72
C ALA A 98 11.20 -7.00 14.85
N GLY A 99 10.25 -7.24 15.76
CA GLY A 99 10.39 -8.25 16.82
C GLY A 99 10.49 -9.70 16.31
N ARG A 100 10.07 -9.99 15.06
CA ARG A 100 10.20 -11.31 14.41
C ARG A 100 11.49 -11.44 13.60
N LEU A 101 11.99 -10.32 13.09
CA LEU A 101 13.29 -10.23 12.44
C LEU A 101 14.37 -10.24 13.54
N GLY A 102 14.66 -11.41 14.11
CA GLY A 102 15.81 -11.58 15.01
C GLY A 102 17.09 -11.05 14.35
N ALA A 103 18.06 -10.60 15.16
CA ALA A 103 19.38 -10.21 14.65
C ALA A 103 19.92 -11.33 13.74
N PRO A 104 20.53 -11.00 12.58
CA PRO A 104 21.05 -12.02 11.70
C PRO A 104 22.00 -12.90 12.52
N VAL A 105 21.72 -14.21 12.57
CA VAL A 105 22.71 -15.19 13.01
C VAL A 105 23.90 -15.02 12.07
N GLU A 106 25.00 -14.47 12.60
CA GLU A 106 26.28 -14.45 11.90
C GLU A 106 26.62 -15.88 11.48
N GLY A 107 26.50 -16.21 10.18
CA GLY A 107 26.99 -17.50 9.69
C GLY A 107 26.41 -18.11 8.42
N GLU A 108 25.24 -17.71 7.90
CA GLU A 108 24.71 -18.32 6.66
C GLU A 108 24.80 -17.39 5.46
N VAL A 109 26.01 -17.23 4.94
CA VAL A 109 26.19 -16.95 3.50
C VAL A 109 25.82 -18.25 2.77
N ARG A 110 24.56 -18.38 2.35
CA ARG A 110 24.22 -19.38 1.33
C ARG A 110 24.81 -18.90 0.00
N PRO A 111 25.65 -19.70 -0.68
CA PRO A 111 26.16 -19.31 -1.98
C PRO A 111 24.98 -19.18 -2.95
N ARG A 112 24.98 -18.11 -3.74
CA ARG A 112 24.12 -18.01 -4.93
C ARG A 112 24.46 -19.20 -5.81
N VAL A 113 23.45 -20.03 -6.10
CA VAL A 113 23.52 -20.93 -7.24
C VAL A 113 23.33 -20.06 -8.48
N ASP A 114 24.37 -20.01 -9.31
CA ASP A 114 24.37 -19.36 -10.62
C ASP A 114 23.38 -20.04 -11.60
#